data_AF-A0A8H7BCM7-F1
#
_entry.id   AF-A0A8H7BCM7-F1
#
_cell.length_a   1.000
_cell.length_b   1.000
_cell.length_c   1.000
_cell.angle_alpha   90.00
_cell.angle_beta   90.00
_cell.angle_gamma   90.00
#
_symmetry.space_group_name_H-M   'P 1'
#
loop_
_entity.id
_entity.type
_entity.pdbx_description
1 polymer ?
#
loop_
_entity_poly.entity_id
_entity_poly.type
_entity_poly.pdbx_seq_one_letter_code
_entity_poly.pdbx_strand_id
1 'polypeptide(L)'
;MLTKSVATPLLALSSLTLQVAAVSHRQWSKRSDHLYLPKETSDYKTATAPNNVTIRYKNPGICETTPGVDSYSGYVDLTPDVHVFFWFFESRNNPASDPFTLWLNGGPGSDSLIGLFEENGPCMIDDNLTAVYNPYSWNNVSNMLYISQPVGTGFSYQKQGVGSFNSFSEDFHYNSSEWPATGRWPLLEPLNTGTIDTTDLAAVAVWHVFQALLATVPKFDAKIGDLNAARDFNLFTESYGGHYGPAFFSYFYNQNLKIENGSMPGYPLNFNSLGIINGIIDESIQAEHYPEFAVNNTYGIKAYNDTVYSYAKFANNMYNGCLYQIDLCRAAAEGNTTYYHADAKITEAELTPGEMQICNEAADMCRDNVESPYYYYSGRGVYDIRHTYEDPTPPSNYPGYLNLGEVQDALGVTLNYSGSNGIYYAFQNTGDFIYPNFRLDLEYLLSQDVRVSLAYGDADYICNWFGGEAISLAMEYTHSDEFRAAGYEAMVVDGTEYGEVRQYGNFSFARVYESGHEVPYYQPVAALAYFNRTLYHYDIATGEEKVTANLTTSGPANATHTNSFVPITSSYIQAFPSPIYPATTSVY
;
A
#
# COMPACT_ATOMS: atom_id res chain seq x y z
N MET A 1 -17.61 -64.60 52.44
CA MET A 1 -16.70 -65.53 51.74
C MET A 1 -17.46 -66.16 50.58
N LEU A 2 -16.78 -66.34 49.42
CA LEU A 2 -17.26 -66.97 48.16
C LEU A 2 -18.17 -66.07 47.30
N THR A 3 -18.18 -66.02 45.96
CA THR A 3 -17.23 -66.21 44.83
C THR A 3 -18.06 -65.90 43.55
N LYS A 4 -17.45 -65.25 42.55
CA LYS A 4 -17.68 -65.32 41.08
C LYS A 4 -19.11 -65.29 40.45
N SER A 5 -19.24 -64.41 39.44
CA SER A 5 -19.65 -64.69 38.04
C SER A 5 -20.96 -64.05 37.49
N VAL A 6 -20.76 -63.22 36.46
CA VAL A 6 -21.49 -63.05 35.17
C VAL A 6 -23.03 -63.05 35.14
N ALA A 7 -23.62 -61.93 34.67
CA ALA A 7 -24.56 -61.85 33.54
C ALA A 7 -25.23 -60.44 33.42
N THR A 8 -25.11 -59.81 32.24
CA THR A 8 -26.08 -58.84 31.67
C THR A 8 -27.23 -59.62 31.00
N PRO A 9 -28.45 -59.07 30.69
CA PRO A 9 -28.69 -57.74 30.10
C PRO A 9 -30.01 -56.97 30.45
N LEU A 10 -30.03 -55.69 30.02
CA LEU A 10 -31.11 -54.79 29.56
C LEU A 10 -32.54 -54.83 30.15
N LEU A 11 -33.03 -53.65 30.58
CA LEU A 11 -34.19 -52.93 29.99
C LEU A 11 -34.31 -51.52 30.61
N ALA A 12 -33.98 -50.49 29.83
CA ALA A 12 -34.89 -49.45 29.32
C ALA A 12 -35.35 -48.40 30.34
N LEU A 13 -34.75 -47.21 30.25
CA LEU A 13 -35.35 -45.96 30.71
C LEU A 13 -35.05 -44.87 29.68
N SER A 14 -36.13 -44.41 29.07
CA SER A 14 -36.19 -43.37 28.06
C SER A 14 -36.11 -41.97 28.70
N SER A 15 -35.23 -41.14 28.12
CA SER A 15 -35.42 -39.72 27.80
C SER A 15 -35.88 -38.74 28.89
N LEU A 16 -35.00 -37.82 29.27
CA LEU A 16 -35.10 -36.38 28.93
C LEU A 16 -33.86 -35.64 29.48
N THR A 17 -32.95 -35.21 28.61
CA THR A 17 -31.93 -34.19 28.94
C THR A 17 -31.74 -33.26 27.76
N LEU A 18 -31.74 -31.96 28.08
CA LEU A 18 -31.63 -30.81 27.19
C LEU A 18 -30.52 -30.98 26.13
N GLN A 19 -30.87 -30.71 24.86
CA GLN A 19 -29.91 -30.47 23.79
C GLN A 19 -29.27 -29.10 23.99
N VAL A 20 -28.07 -29.09 24.57
CA VAL A 20 -27.06 -28.08 24.24
C VAL A 20 -26.58 -28.46 22.83
N ALA A 21 -26.80 -27.59 21.85
CA ALA A 21 -26.27 -27.77 20.51
C ALA A 21 -24.74 -27.74 20.60
N ALA A 22 -24.13 -28.92 20.53
CA ALA A 22 -22.70 -29.07 20.37
C ALA A 22 -22.31 -28.45 19.02
N VAL A 23 -21.62 -27.31 19.07
CA VAL A 23 -20.80 -26.82 17.96
C VAL A 23 -19.86 -27.97 17.61
N SER A 24 -20.00 -28.52 16.40
CA SER A 24 -19.22 -29.68 16.02
C SER A 24 -17.75 -29.27 15.88
N HIS A 25 -16.92 -29.75 16.81
CA HIS A 25 -15.48 -29.92 16.57
C HIS A 25 -15.30 -30.92 15.41
N ARG A 26 -15.32 -30.44 14.17
CA ARG A 26 -14.89 -31.19 13.00
C ARG A 26 -13.61 -30.57 12.46
N GLN A 27 -12.52 -31.33 12.62
CA GLN A 27 -11.30 -31.32 11.81
C GLN A 27 -10.36 -30.12 11.92
N TRP A 28 -9.66 -30.02 13.05
CA TRP A 28 -8.38 -29.30 13.17
C TRP A 28 -7.18 -30.20 12.78
N SER A 29 -7.22 -30.83 11.59
CA SER A 29 -6.10 -31.66 11.10
C SER A 29 -5.84 -31.52 9.59
N LYS A 30 -6.17 -30.38 8.99
CA LYS A 30 -6.05 -30.15 7.53
C LYS A 30 -5.19 -28.93 7.13
N ARG A 31 -4.46 -28.31 8.06
CA ARG A 31 -3.75 -27.04 7.80
C ARG A 31 -2.42 -27.18 7.02
N SER A 32 -2.16 -28.32 6.36
CA SER A 32 -0.87 -28.60 5.71
C SER A 32 -0.94 -28.83 4.20
N ASP A 33 -2.12 -28.87 3.60
CA ASP A 33 -2.23 -29.21 2.18
C ASP A 33 -2.15 -27.94 1.33
N HIS A 34 -0.92 -27.43 1.13
CA HIS A 34 -0.65 -26.52 0.03
C HIS A 34 -1.00 -27.26 -1.26
N LEU A 35 -1.99 -26.76 -2.00
CA LEU A 35 -2.41 -27.42 -3.22
C LEU A 35 -1.37 -27.16 -4.30
N TYR A 36 -0.79 -28.24 -4.82
CA TYR A 36 0.09 -28.23 -5.99
C TYR A 36 -0.52 -27.48 -7.18
N LEU A 37 -1.83 -27.58 -7.35
CA LEU A 37 -2.60 -26.73 -8.26
C LEU A 37 -3.85 -26.30 -7.50
N PRO A 38 -4.06 -24.98 -7.31
CA PRO A 38 -5.30 -24.47 -6.74
C PRO A 38 -6.51 -25.02 -7.50
N LYS A 39 -7.59 -25.26 -6.76
CA LYS A 39 -8.79 -25.88 -7.30
C LYS A 39 -9.42 -24.97 -8.35
N GLU A 40 -9.74 -25.53 -9.50
CA GLU A 40 -10.61 -24.85 -10.47
C GLU A 40 -11.95 -24.57 -9.80
N THR A 41 -12.42 -23.34 -9.91
CA THR A 41 -13.73 -22.99 -9.37
C THR A 41 -14.61 -22.29 -10.39
N SER A 42 -15.91 -22.57 -10.30
CA SER A 42 -16.97 -22.03 -11.15
C SER A 42 -18.17 -21.55 -10.34
N ASP A 43 -18.07 -21.55 -9.00
CA ASP A 43 -19.14 -21.18 -8.07
C ASP A 43 -19.20 -19.67 -7.76
N TYR A 44 -18.58 -18.84 -8.60
CA TYR A 44 -18.64 -17.39 -8.49
C TYR A 44 -20.07 -16.88 -8.67
N LYS A 45 -20.41 -15.83 -7.92
CA LYS A 45 -21.45 -14.90 -8.36
C LYS A 45 -20.85 -13.98 -9.43
N THR A 46 -21.68 -13.51 -10.36
CA THR A 46 -21.26 -12.56 -11.39
C THR A 46 -22.13 -11.32 -11.38
N ALA A 47 -21.51 -10.18 -11.69
CA ALA A 47 -22.20 -8.93 -11.97
C ALA A 47 -21.57 -8.27 -13.19
N THR A 48 -22.36 -7.54 -13.96
CA THR A 48 -21.86 -6.78 -15.10
C THR A 48 -22.07 -5.30 -14.82
N ALA A 49 -20.99 -4.53 -14.94
CA ALA A 49 -21.02 -3.08 -14.88
C ALA A 49 -21.57 -2.49 -16.19
N PRO A 50 -22.09 -1.24 -16.19
CA PRO A 50 -22.68 -0.62 -17.38
C PRO A 50 -21.76 -0.55 -18.61
N ASN A 51 -20.44 -0.55 -18.40
CA ASN A 51 -19.41 -0.58 -19.44
C ASN A 51 -19.08 -2.00 -19.95
N ASN A 52 -19.91 -3.00 -19.63
CA ASN A 52 -19.72 -4.41 -20.00
C ASN A 52 -18.50 -5.09 -19.35
N VAL A 53 -17.90 -4.47 -18.33
CA VAL A 53 -16.91 -5.11 -17.46
C VAL A 53 -17.63 -6.14 -16.58
N THR A 54 -17.07 -7.35 -16.51
CA THR A 54 -17.62 -8.43 -15.68
C THR A 54 -16.87 -8.49 -14.36
N ILE A 55 -17.60 -8.59 -13.26
CA ILE A 55 -17.07 -8.82 -11.93
C ILE A 55 -17.46 -10.22 -11.51
N ARG A 56 -16.48 -11.05 -11.16
CA ARG A 56 -16.67 -12.37 -10.55
C ARG A 56 -16.32 -12.23 -9.07
N TYR A 57 -17.21 -12.67 -8.19
CA TYR A 57 -17.00 -12.45 -6.75
C TYR A 57 -17.56 -13.57 -5.89
N LYS A 58 -17.03 -13.67 -4.67
CA LYS A 58 -17.50 -14.51 -3.56
C LYS A 58 -17.56 -13.66 -2.29
N ASN A 59 -18.33 -14.11 -1.30
CA ASN A 59 -18.20 -13.65 0.07
C ASN A 59 -17.37 -14.71 0.82
N PRO A 60 -16.08 -14.44 1.08
CA PRO A 60 -15.17 -15.49 1.53
C PRO A 60 -15.41 -15.89 2.99
N GLY A 61 -15.81 -14.96 3.86
CA GLY A 61 -16.10 -15.23 5.28
C GLY A 61 -14.89 -15.69 6.12
N ILE A 62 -13.66 -15.37 5.68
CA ILE A 62 -12.41 -15.86 6.30
C ILE A 62 -11.56 -14.78 7.01
N CYS A 63 -11.89 -13.50 6.87
CA CYS A 63 -11.12 -12.39 7.48
C CYS A 63 -12.02 -11.51 8.34
N GLU A 64 -13.04 -10.88 7.73
CA GLU A 64 -14.08 -10.20 8.49
C GLU A 64 -15.04 -11.23 9.11
N THR A 65 -15.16 -11.17 10.44
CA THR A 65 -15.94 -12.12 11.26
C THR A 65 -16.97 -11.42 12.14
N THR A 66 -17.07 -10.09 12.04
CA THR A 66 -18.05 -9.27 12.77
C THR A 66 -19.46 -9.64 12.29
N PRO A 67 -20.38 -10.03 13.20
CA PRO A 67 -21.73 -10.41 12.83
C PRO A 67 -22.46 -9.30 12.06
N GLY A 68 -22.93 -9.63 10.85
CA GLY A 68 -23.70 -8.73 10.01
C GLY A 68 -22.86 -7.79 9.12
N VAL A 69 -21.54 -7.91 9.14
CA VAL A 69 -20.62 -7.19 8.25
C VAL A 69 -20.14 -8.15 7.17
N ASP A 70 -20.41 -7.83 5.91
CA ASP A 70 -20.03 -8.66 4.78
C ASP A 70 -18.72 -8.20 4.13
N SER A 71 -18.05 -9.14 3.45
CA SER A 71 -16.88 -8.87 2.62
C SER A 71 -17.00 -9.59 1.28
N TYR A 72 -16.34 -9.06 0.26
CA TYR A 72 -16.44 -9.59 -1.09
C TYR A 72 -15.07 -9.57 -1.75
N SER A 73 -14.63 -10.72 -2.26
CA SER A 73 -13.37 -10.86 -2.99
C SER A 73 -13.61 -11.43 -4.37
N GLY A 74 -12.71 -11.16 -5.31
CA GLY A 74 -12.73 -11.77 -6.63
C GLY A 74 -12.04 -10.93 -7.67
N TYR A 75 -12.53 -10.97 -8.90
CA TYR A 75 -11.89 -10.37 -10.06
C TYR A 75 -12.79 -9.37 -10.77
N VAL A 76 -12.21 -8.24 -11.17
CA VAL A 76 -12.72 -7.37 -12.21
C VAL A 76 -12.07 -7.74 -13.53
N ASP A 77 -12.84 -8.30 -14.45
CA ASP A 77 -12.41 -8.74 -15.77
C ASP A 77 -12.57 -7.56 -16.76
N LEU A 78 -11.51 -6.75 -16.91
CA LEU A 78 -11.51 -5.54 -17.75
C LEU A 78 -11.55 -5.87 -19.24
N THR A 79 -10.81 -6.91 -19.62
CA THR A 79 -10.78 -7.49 -20.98
C THR A 79 -10.73 -9.02 -20.84
N PRO A 80 -10.82 -9.80 -21.94
CA PRO A 80 -10.69 -11.26 -21.86
C PRO A 80 -9.42 -11.75 -21.18
N ASP A 81 -8.35 -10.95 -21.21
CA ASP A 81 -7.01 -11.29 -20.73
C ASP A 81 -6.53 -10.35 -19.63
N VAL A 82 -7.39 -9.57 -18.96
CA VAL A 82 -6.98 -8.67 -17.86
C VAL A 82 -7.92 -8.84 -16.68
N HIS A 83 -7.40 -9.45 -15.61
CA HIS A 83 -8.15 -9.82 -14.41
C HIS A 83 -7.51 -9.18 -13.19
N VAL A 84 -8.18 -8.19 -12.61
CA VAL A 84 -7.69 -7.46 -11.44
C VAL A 84 -8.37 -7.99 -10.18
N PHE A 85 -7.59 -8.49 -9.24
CA PHE A 85 -8.09 -8.97 -7.96
C PHE A 85 -8.44 -7.80 -7.03
N PHE A 86 -9.53 -7.95 -6.29
CA PHE A 86 -9.96 -7.00 -5.28
C PHE A 86 -10.47 -7.73 -4.03
N TRP A 87 -10.42 -7.03 -2.91
CA TRP A 87 -11.14 -7.42 -1.70
C TRP A 87 -11.78 -6.20 -1.04
N PHE A 88 -13.10 -6.22 -0.97
CA PHE A 88 -13.94 -5.19 -0.39
C PHE A 88 -14.50 -5.62 0.97
N PHE A 89 -14.56 -4.69 1.91
CA PHE A 89 -15.12 -4.88 3.25
C PHE A 89 -16.12 -3.77 3.58
N GLU A 90 -17.30 -4.17 4.04
CA GLU A 90 -18.27 -3.25 4.61
C GLU A 90 -17.69 -2.56 5.87
N SER A 91 -18.12 -1.31 6.09
CA SER A 91 -17.91 -0.68 7.40
C SER A 91 -18.58 -1.49 8.51
N ARG A 92 -17.91 -1.65 9.63
CA ARG A 92 -18.44 -2.25 10.87
C ARG A 92 -19.43 -1.33 11.59
N ASN A 93 -19.42 -0.04 11.29
CA ASN A 93 -20.32 0.94 11.91
C ASN A 93 -21.64 1.05 11.13
N ASN A 94 -21.65 1.75 10.00
CA ASN A 94 -22.82 1.84 9.13
C ASN A 94 -22.42 1.88 7.65
N PRO A 95 -22.34 0.72 6.96
CA PRO A 95 -21.87 0.66 5.58
C PRO A 95 -22.70 1.51 4.62
N ALA A 96 -23.96 1.80 4.97
CA ALA A 96 -24.87 2.58 4.13
C ALA A 96 -24.55 4.08 4.07
N SER A 97 -23.97 4.64 5.15
CA SER A 97 -23.67 6.07 5.29
C SER A 97 -22.19 6.37 5.40
N ASP A 98 -21.39 5.41 5.85
CA ASP A 98 -19.96 5.60 6.04
C ASP A 98 -19.25 5.76 4.69
N PRO A 99 -18.13 6.52 4.66
CA PRO A 99 -17.40 6.81 3.44
C PRO A 99 -16.85 5.55 2.77
N PHE A 100 -16.38 5.72 1.54
CA PHE A 100 -15.62 4.71 0.81
C PHE A 100 -14.15 5.09 0.81
N THR A 101 -13.27 4.12 1.11
CA THR A 101 -11.82 4.31 1.06
C THR A 101 -11.18 3.24 0.19
N LEU A 102 -10.44 3.68 -0.83
CA LEU A 102 -9.49 2.83 -1.55
C LEU A 102 -8.15 2.87 -0.83
N TRP A 103 -7.59 1.70 -0.52
CA TRP A 103 -6.23 1.54 -0.02
C TRP A 103 -5.31 0.97 -1.10
N LEU A 104 -4.13 1.55 -1.27
CA LEU A 104 -3.08 1.06 -2.18
C LEU A 104 -1.72 1.02 -1.49
N ASN A 105 -1.09 -0.15 -1.42
CA ASN A 105 0.34 -0.24 -1.13
C ASN A 105 1.17 0.21 -2.36
N GLY A 106 2.48 0.32 -2.19
CA GLY A 106 3.43 0.83 -3.18
C GLY A 106 4.16 -0.26 -3.98
N GLY A 107 5.48 -0.32 -3.81
CA GLY A 107 6.40 -1.17 -4.58
C GLY A 107 7.32 -0.36 -5.50
N PRO A 108 6.92 -0.04 -6.75
CA PRO A 108 5.65 -0.34 -7.41
C PRO A 108 5.46 -1.84 -7.71
N GLY A 109 4.22 -2.32 -7.62
CA GLY A 109 3.86 -3.72 -7.88
C GLY A 109 3.73 -4.60 -6.64
N SER A 110 3.87 -4.04 -5.44
CA SER A 110 3.54 -4.71 -4.17
C SER A 110 2.03 -4.76 -3.97
N ASP A 111 1.51 -5.86 -3.44
CA ASP A 111 0.06 -6.05 -3.31
C ASP A 111 -0.53 -5.23 -2.16
N SER A 112 -1.72 -4.65 -2.38
CA SER A 112 -2.54 -4.02 -1.34
C SER A 112 -3.02 -4.99 -0.26
N LEU A 113 -2.84 -6.31 -0.47
CA LEU A 113 -3.06 -7.31 0.56
C LEU A 113 -2.03 -7.24 1.71
N ILE A 114 -0.88 -6.58 1.51
CA ILE A 114 0.04 -6.20 2.60
C ILE A 114 -0.73 -5.37 3.62
N GLY A 115 -1.29 -4.23 3.21
CA GLY A 115 -2.05 -3.39 4.12
C GLY A 115 -3.33 -3.99 4.66
N LEU A 116 -3.92 -4.97 3.96
CA LEU A 116 -5.03 -5.74 4.49
C LEU A 116 -4.59 -6.58 5.70
N PHE A 117 -3.51 -7.34 5.60
CA PHE A 117 -3.14 -8.36 6.59
C PHE A 117 -2.12 -7.92 7.63
N GLU A 118 -1.28 -6.94 7.33
CA GLU A 118 -0.19 -6.49 8.20
C GLU A 118 -0.52 -5.16 8.88
N GLU A 119 -1.34 -4.32 8.22
CA GLU A 119 -1.55 -2.93 8.65
C GLU A 119 -2.97 -2.66 9.19
N ASN A 120 -3.94 -2.44 8.29
CA ASN A 120 -5.18 -1.74 8.57
C ASN A 120 -6.45 -2.52 8.20
N GLY A 121 -6.32 -3.72 7.65
CA GLY A 121 -7.48 -4.55 7.30
C GLY A 121 -8.12 -5.28 8.50
N PRO A 122 -9.24 -5.98 8.26
CA PRO A 122 -10.10 -6.51 9.32
C PRO A 122 -9.50 -7.64 10.16
N CYS A 123 -8.44 -8.27 9.66
CA CYS A 123 -7.76 -9.36 10.30
C CYS A 123 -6.25 -9.32 10.04
N MET A 124 -5.47 -9.92 10.94
CA MET A 124 -4.05 -10.20 10.80
C MET A 124 -3.81 -11.71 10.76
N ILE A 125 -2.66 -12.16 10.24
CA ILE A 125 -2.33 -13.58 10.15
C ILE A 125 -1.33 -13.98 11.23
N ASP A 126 -1.73 -14.89 12.12
CA ASP A 126 -0.85 -15.45 13.16
C ASP A 126 0.14 -16.49 12.60
N ASP A 127 1.12 -16.89 13.42
CA ASP A 127 2.15 -17.88 13.06
C ASP A 127 1.57 -19.27 12.72
N ASN A 128 0.31 -19.53 13.05
CA ASN A 128 -0.39 -20.77 12.71
C ASN A 128 -1.21 -20.66 11.41
N LEU A 129 -0.97 -19.59 10.63
CA LEU A 129 -1.70 -19.23 9.42
C LEU A 129 -3.20 -19.11 9.69
N THR A 130 -3.56 -18.42 10.76
CA THR A 130 -4.95 -18.15 11.14
C THR A 130 -5.23 -16.67 11.02
N ALA A 131 -6.36 -16.32 10.41
CA ALA A 131 -6.90 -14.97 10.49
C ALA A 131 -7.36 -14.67 11.93
N VAL A 132 -6.84 -13.60 12.50
CA VAL A 132 -7.15 -13.07 13.83
C VAL A 132 -7.77 -11.70 13.67
N TYR A 133 -8.88 -11.44 14.35
CA TYR A 133 -9.59 -10.17 14.31
C TYR A 133 -8.69 -8.97 14.66
N ASN A 134 -8.70 -7.93 13.82
CA ASN A 134 -8.02 -6.66 14.08
C ASN A 134 -9.02 -5.64 14.70
N PRO A 135 -8.87 -5.26 15.98
CA PRO A 135 -9.74 -4.26 16.61
C PRO A 135 -9.49 -2.84 16.10
N TYR A 136 -8.34 -2.58 15.46
CA TYR A 136 -7.95 -1.27 14.95
C TYR A 136 -8.10 -1.15 13.43
N SER A 137 -8.85 -2.07 12.81
CA SER A 137 -9.08 -2.00 11.37
C SER A 137 -9.76 -0.71 10.96
N TRP A 138 -9.35 -0.18 9.81
CA TRP A 138 -9.93 1.02 9.23
C TRP A 138 -11.36 0.81 8.73
N ASN A 139 -11.80 -0.45 8.54
CA ASN A 139 -13.20 -0.73 8.29
C ASN A 139 -14.10 -0.52 9.52
N ASN A 140 -13.55 -0.12 10.68
CA ASN A 140 -14.36 0.39 11.79
C ASN A 140 -15.13 1.67 11.43
N VAL A 141 -14.64 2.48 10.49
CA VAL A 141 -15.20 3.81 10.18
C VAL A 141 -15.39 4.11 8.69
N SER A 142 -15.04 3.17 7.81
CA SER A 142 -15.14 3.32 6.35
C SER A 142 -15.43 1.97 5.67
N ASN A 143 -16.02 2.00 4.48
CA ASN A 143 -16.06 0.85 3.60
C ASN A 143 -14.70 0.74 2.88
N MET A 144 -13.93 -0.32 3.15
CA MET A 144 -12.54 -0.45 2.70
C MET A 144 -12.45 -1.30 1.42
N LEU A 145 -11.69 -0.82 0.45
CA LEU A 145 -11.36 -1.54 -0.77
C LEU A 145 -9.85 -1.68 -0.94
N TYR A 146 -9.39 -2.91 -1.10
CA TYR A 146 -8.02 -3.27 -1.44
C TYR A 146 -7.98 -3.80 -2.88
N ILE A 147 -7.08 -3.27 -3.71
CA ILE A 147 -6.92 -3.70 -5.11
C ILE A 147 -5.49 -4.14 -5.35
N SER A 148 -5.31 -5.34 -5.89
CA SER A 148 -4.00 -5.84 -6.32
C SER A 148 -3.65 -5.20 -7.67
N GLN A 149 -2.90 -4.11 -7.64
CA GLN A 149 -2.58 -3.30 -8.82
C GLN A 149 -1.10 -2.90 -8.84
N PRO A 150 -0.49 -2.69 -10.03
CA PRO A 150 -1.02 -2.93 -11.38
C PRO A 150 -1.35 -4.41 -11.67
N VAL A 151 -1.91 -4.71 -12.86
CA VAL A 151 -2.12 -6.11 -13.25
C VAL A 151 -0.79 -6.87 -13.19
N GLY A 152 -0.80 -8.11 -12.71
CA GLY A 152 0.41 -8.90 -12.41
C GLY A 152 0.80 -8.93 -10.93
N THR A 153 0.31 -7.97 -10.13
CA THR A 153 0.52 -7.94 -8.68
C THR A 153 -0.38 -8.96 -7.97
N GLY A 154 0.21 -9.78 -7.10
CA GLY A 154 -0.52 -10.66 -6.19
C GLY A 154 -1.38 -11.69 -6.93
N PHE A 155 -2.70 -11.60 -6.78
CA PHE A 155 -3.62 -12.47 -7.52
C PHE A 155 -4.05 -11.91 -8.88
N SER A 156 -3.70 -10.68 -9.24
CA SER A 156 -4.04 -10.08 -10.54
C SER A 156 -3.19 -10.65 -11.67
N TYR A 157 -3.79 -10.96 -12.82
CA TYR A 157 -3.09 -11.64 -13.90
C TYR A 157 -3.65 -11.31 -15.28
N GLN A 158 -2.83 -11.51 -16.31
CA GLN A 158 -3.29 -11.58 -17.69
C GLN A 158 -3.39 -13.03 -18.18
N LYS A 159 -2.44 -13.86 -17.74
CA LYS A 159 -2.45 -15.29 -18.01
C LYS A 159 -2.12 -16.09 -16.75
N GLN A 160 -2.56 -17.34 -16.73
CA GLN A 160 -2.17 -18.30 -15.70
C GLN A 160 -1.10 -19.25 -16.25
N GLY A 161 0.02 -19.36 -15.53
CA GLY A 161 1.12 -20.25 -15.88
C GLY A 161 1.21 -21.45 -14.95
N VAL A 162 1.23 -22.68 -15.49
CA VAL A 162 1.57 -23.88 -14.70
C VAL A 162 3.08 -24.09 -14.76
N GLY A 163 3.74 -23.97 -13.61
CA GLY A 163 5.18 -23.91 -13.51
C GLY A 163 5.66 -23.81 -12.06
N SER A 164 6.94 -23.47 -11.89
CA SER A 164 7.54 -23.22 -10.58
C SER A 164 7.84 -21.73 -10.42
N PHE A 165 7.64 -21.21 -9.22
CA PHE A 165 7.96 -19.84 -8.86
C PHE A 165 9.07 -19.83 -7.81
N ASN A 166 10.10 -19.00 -8.01
CA ASN A 166 11.14 -18.77 -7.03
C ASN A 166 10.74 -17.55 -6.19
N SER A 167 10.37 -17.77 -4.93
CA SER A 167 9.96 -16.66 -4.05
C SER A 167 11.07 -15.71 -3.65
N PHE A 168 12.34 -16.05 -3.90
CA PHE A 168 13.48 -15.17 -3.61
C PHE A 168 13.80 -14.24 -4.78
N SER A 169 13.84 -14.76 -6.01
CA SER A 169 14.06 -13.92 -7.20
C SER A 169 12.76 -13.36 -7.81
N GLU A 170 11.62 -13.89 -7.38
CA GLU A 170 10.28 -13.65 -7.93
C GLU A 170 10.13 -14.03 -9.41
N ASP A 171 10.92 -15.01 -9.86
CA ASP A 171 10.88 -15.51 -11.23
C ASP A 171 9.95 -16.72 -11.38
N PHE A 172 9.20 -16.72 -12.49
CA PHE A 172 8.43 -17.87 -12.95
C PHE A 172 9.20 -18.68 -13.99
N HIS A 173 9.19 -20.00 -13.83
CA HIS A 173 9.71 -20.95 -14.81
C HIS A 173 8.60 -21.89 -15.29
N TYR A 174 8.42 -21.97 -16.61
CA TYR A 174 7.52 -22.96 -17.21
C TYR A 174 7.95 -24.39 -16.88
N ASN A 175 6.95 -25.27 -16.74
CA ASN A 175 7.17 -26.69 -16.42
C ASN A 175 8.20 -27.34 -17.37
N SER A 176 9.30 -27.82 -16.81
CA SER A 176 10.38 -28.48 -17.54
C SER A 176 11.04 -29.55 -16.67
N SER A 177 11.97 -30.32 -17.25
CA SER A 177 12.75 -31.30 -16.48
C SER A 177 13.65 -30.65 -15.42
N GLU A 178 14.08 -29.41 -15.64
CA GLU A 178 14.93 -28.63 -14.72
C GLU A 178 14.08 -27.91 -13.66
N TRP A 179 12.89 -27.46 -14.06
CA TRP A 179 11.95 -26.71 -13.24
C TRP A 179 10.58 -27.40 -13.26
N PRO A 180 10.41 -28.49 -12.50
CA PRO A 180 9.11 -29.16 -12.41
C PRO A 180 8.07 -28.18 -11.86
N ALA A 181 6.88 -28.14 -12.48
CA ALA A 181 5.80 -27.29 -11.99
C ALA A 181 5.53 -27.57 -10.50
N THR A 182 5.22 -26.53 -9.73
CA THR A 182 4.87 -26.60 -8.30
C THR A 182 3.57 -25.86 -7.98
N GLY A 183 3.01 -25.14 -8.95
CA GLY A 183 1.88 -24.26 -8.77
C GLY A 183 1.27 -23.79 -10.08
N ARG A 184 0.23 -22.97 -9.95
CA ARG A 184 -0.29 -22.13 -11.02
C ARG A 184 -0.12 -20.68 -10.62
N TRP A 185 0.54 -19.87 -11.43
CA TRP A 185 0.99 -18.54 -11.04
C TRP A 185 0.40 -17.46 -11.95
N PRO A 186 0.19 -16.24 -11.43
CA PRO A 186 -0.15 -15.08 -12.25
C PRO A 186 1.02 -14.78 -13.20
N LEU A 187 0.72 -14.53 -14.47
CA LEU A 187 1.71 -14.11 -15.47
C LEU A 187 1.25 -12.83 -16.17
N LEU A 188 2.23 -12.02 -16.50
CA LEU A 188 2.17 -10.94 -17.47
C LEU A 188 2.56 -11.49 -18.84
N GLU A 189 1.68 -11.39 -19.83
CA GLU A 189 2.01 -11.73 -21.23
C GLU A 189 2.75 -10.55 -21.85
N PRO A 190 3.73 -10.82 -22.75
CA PRO A 190 5.07 -10.23 -22.67
C PRO A 190 5.04 -8.73 -22.38
N LEU A 191 5.93 -8.30 -21.48
CA LEU A 191 6.11 -6.96 -20.89
C LEU A 191 6.24 -5.77 -21.88
N ASN A 192 5.91 -5.95 -23.15
CA ASN A 192 6.10 -4.99 -24.23
C ASN A 192 4.78 -4.63 -24.95
N THR A 193 3.63 -5.24 -24.65
CA THR A 193 2.35 -4.89 -25.30
C THR A 193 1.22 -4.77 -24.27
N GLY A 194 0.82 -3.52 -23.98
CA GLY A 194 -0.25 -3.24 -23.02
C GLY A 194 0.19 -3.33 -21.55
N THR A 195 1.48 -3.24 -21.29
CA THR A 195 2.06 -3.10 -19.95
C THR A 195 1.58 -1.80 -19.32
N ILE A 196 1.25 -1.85 -18.04
CA ILE A 196 1.06 -0.67 -17.20
C ILE A 196 2.39 -0.50 -16.47
N ASP A 197 3.21 0.44 -16.92
CA ASP A 197 4.59 0.66 -16.48
C ASP A 197 4.86 2.13 -16.10
N THR A 198 3.80 2.92 -15.98
CA THR A 198 3.83 4.27 -15.40
C THR A 198 2.67 4.47 -14.43
N THR A 199 2.85 5.39 -13.50
CA THR A 199 1.84 5.74 -12.50
C THR A 199 0.57 6.31 -13.14
N ASP A 200 0.70 7.10 -14.20
CA ASP A 200 -0.44 7.65 -14.93
C ASP A 200 -1.28 6.57 -15.61
N LEU A 201 -0.66 5.57 -16.25
CA LEU A 201 -1.39 4.43 -16.81
C LEU A 201 -2.06 3.61 -15.72
N ALA A 202 -1.41 3.43 -14.57
CA ALA A 202 -1.99 2.74 -13.43
C ALA A 202 -3.24 3.48 -12.92
N ALA A 203 -3.21 4.82 -12.87
CA ALA A 203 -4.37 5.64 -12.50
C ALA A 203 -5.56 5.39 -13.43
N VAL A 204 -5.33 5.37 -14.76
CA VAL A 204 -6.37 5.08 -15.76
C VAL A 204 -6.96 3.68 -15.54
N ALA A 205 -6.11 2.68 -15.36
CA ALA A 205 -6.54 1.30 -15.18
C ALA A 205 -7.38 1.14 -13.89
N VAL A 206 -6.90 1.65 -12.77
CA VAL A 206 -7.58 1.54 -11.48
C VAL A 206 -8.87 2.36 -11.46
N TRP A 207 -8.96 3.49 -12.17
CA TRP A 207 -10.23 4.21 -12.35
C TRP A 207 -11.32 3.33 -12.95
N HIS A 208 -11.00 2.56 -14.01
CA HIS A 208 -11.96 1.67 -14.64
C HIS A 208 -12.37 0.51 -13.73
N VAL A 209 -11.43 -0.08 -12.99
CA VAL A 209 -11.70 -1.10 -11.98
C VAL A 209 -12.64 -0.54 -10.91
N PHE A 210 -12.30 0.63 -10.38
CA PHE A 210 -13.02 1.28 -9.30
C PHE A 210 -14.45 1.65 -9.70
N GLN A 211 -14.65 2.28 -10.86
CA GLN A 211 -15.98 2.59 -11.38
C GLN A 211 -16.83 1.34 -11.64
N ALA A 212 -16.22 0.24 -12.11
CA ALA A 212 -16.93 -1.03 -12.28
C ALA A 212 -17.36 -1.64 -10.93
N LEU A 213 -16.49 -1.57 -9.91
CA LEU A 213 -16.82 -2.03 -8.56
C LEU A 213 -17.92 -1.17 -7.93
N LEU A 214 -17.80 0.16 -7.96
CA LEU A 214 -18.84 1.06 -7.47
C LEU A 214 -20.20 0.75 -8.11
N ALA A 215 -20.22 0.47 -9.42
CA ALA A 215 -21.44 0.12 -10.15
C ALA A 215 -22.11 -1.19 -9.72
N THR A 216 -21.35 -2.09 -9.09
CA THR A 216 -21.75 -3.48 -8.91
C THR A 216 -21.75 -3.96 -7.47
N VAL A 217 -20.97 -3.37 -6.57
CA VAL A 217 -20.93 -3.75 -5.14
C VAL A 217 -22.31 -3.83 -4.49
N PRO A 218 -23.27 -2.90 -4.69
CA PRO A 218 -24.59 -3.06 -4.07
C PRO A 218 -25.44 -4.17 -4.73
N LYS A 219 -25.04 -4.70 -5.88
CA LYS A 219 -25.61 -5.92 -6.46
C LYS A 219 -25.07 -7.19 -5.78
N PHE A 220 -24.08 -7.07 -4.90
CA PHE A 220 -23.47 -8.20 -4.19
C PHE A 220 -24.26 -8.61 -2.94
N ASP A 221 -25.40 -7.97 -2.68
CA ASP A 221 -26.11 -7.92 -1.39
C ASP A 221 -25.42 -7.01 -0.35
N ALA A 222 -24.44 -6.20 -0.79
CA ALA A 222 -23.75 -5.25 0.08
C ALA A 222 -24.69 -4.14 0.58
N LYS A 223 -24.59 -3.84 1.87
CA LYS A 223 -25.42 -2.87 2.61
C LYS A 223 -24.92 -1.44 2.46
N ILE A 224 -24.36 -1.10 1.30
CA ILE A 224 -23.79 0.22 1.07
C ILE A 224 -24.85 1.28 0.75
N GLY A 225 -26.12 0.93 0.51
CA GLY A 225 -27.19 1.90 0.23
C GLY A 225 -27.35 2.23 -1.26
N ASP A 226 -28.11 3.27 -1.61
CA ASP A 226 -28.42 3.61 -3.01
C ASP A 226 -27.17 4.08 -3.79
N LEU A 227 -27.11 3.71 -5.07
CA LEU A 227 -26.04 4.10 -6.00
C LEU A 227 -26.24 5.49 -6.61
N ASN A 228 -27.44 6.05 -6.55
CA ASN A 228 -27.74 7.33 -7.17
C ASN A 228 -27.22 8.53 -6.36
N ALA A 229 -26.86 8.32 -5.09
CA ALA A 229 -26.27 9.35 -4.25
C ALA A 229 -24.74 9.30 -4.37
N ALA A 230 -24.13 10.47 -4.59
CA ALA A 230 -22.67 10.59 -4.54
C ALA A 230 -22.16 10.19 -3.16
N ARG A 231 -21.06 9.43 -3.15
CA ARG A 231 -20.44 8.92 -1.92
C ARG A 231 -19.16 9.65 -1.64
N ASP A 232 -18.90 9.89 -0.36
CA ASP A 232 -17.64 10.42 0.10
C ASP A 232 -16.53 9.41 -0.20
N PHE A 233 -15.58 9.82 -1.04
CA PHE A 233 -14.49 9.02 -1.54
C PHE A 233 -13.16 9.50 -0.97
N ASN A 234 -12.38 8.53 -0.51
CA ASN A 234 -11.05 8.74 0.03
C ASN A 234 -10.08 7.77 -0.62
N LEU A 235 -8.84 8.23 -0.77
CA LEU A 235 -7.72 7.40 -1.19
C LEU A 235 -6.67 7.46 -0.10
N PHE A 236 -6.22 6.31 0.35
CA PHE A 236 -5.06 6.19 1.21
C PHE A 236 -4.02 5.31 0.55
N THR A 237 -2.77 5.75 0.61
CA THR A 237 -1.65 5.05 -0.02
C THR A 237 -0.43 5.02 0.88
N GLU A 238 0.51 4.13 0.59
CA GLU A 238 1.78 4.02 1.31
C GLU A 238 2.98 3.83 0.38
N SER A 239 4.18 4.31 0.75
CA SER A 239 5.44 4.01 0.07
C SER A 239 5.52 4.66 -1.32
N TYR A 240 5.76 3.89 -2.39
CA TYR A 240 5.51 4.32 -3.78
C TYR A 240 4.06 4.79 -4.02
N GLY A 241 3.16 4.53 -3.07
CA GLY A 241 1.87 5.18 -2.94
C GLY A 241 1.94 6.71 -2.89
N GLY A 242 3.08 7.32 -2.60
CA GLY A 242 3.27 8.76 -2.78
C GLY A 242 3.30 9.21 -4.25
N HIS A 243 3.57 8.30 -5.21
CA HIS A 243 3.34 8.50 -6.64
C HIS A 243 1.88 8.21 -6.99
N TYR A 244 1.36 7.05 -6.57
CA TYR A 244 -0.01 6.63 -6.88
C TYR A 244 -1.07 7.59 -6.32
N GLY A 245 -0.93 8.02 -5.08
CA GLY A 245 -1.91 8.83 -4.35
C GLY A 245 -2.26 10.11 -5.10
N PRO A 246 -1.29 11.02 -5.35
CA PRO A 246 -1.55 12.27 -6.06
C PRO A 246 -2.06 12.04 -7.49
N ALA A 247 -1.40 11.18 -8.28
CA ALA A 247 -1.77 10.95 -9.67
C ALA A 247 -3.17 10.34 -9.81
N PHE A 248 -3.50 9.33 -8.99
CA PHE A 248 -4.79 8.67 -9.04
C PHE A 248 -5.88 9.62 -8.57
N PHE A 249 -5.68 10.31 -7.44
CA PHE A 249 -6.70 11.20 -6.92
C PHE A 249 -6.99 12.37 -7.87
N SER A 250 -5.94 12.98 -8.45
CA SER A 250 -6.04 14.02 -9.48
C SER A 250 -6.76 13.52 -10.73
N TYR A 251 -6.38 12.35 -11.26
CA TYR A 251 -7.05 11.76 -12.41
C TYR A 251 -8.53 11.46 -12.12
N PHE A 252 -8.83 10.83 -10.99
CA PHE A 252 -10.16 10.43 -10.57
C PHE A 252 -11.06 11.66 -10.40
N TYR A 253 -10.55 12.71 -9.75
CA TYR A 253 -11.25 13.97 -9.56
C TYR A 253 -11.63 14.60 -10.91
N ASN A 254 -10.69 14.67 -11.84
CA ASN A 254 -10.93 15.19 -13.19
C ASN A 254 -11.93 14.35 -14.00
N GLN A 255 -11.92 13.02 -13.84
CA GLN A 255 -12.94 12.16 -14.44
C GLN A 255 -14.31 12.37 -13.78
N ASN A 256 -14.36 12.59 -12.47
CA ASN A 256 -15.60 12.86 -11.75
C ASN A 256 -16.25 14.18 -12.19
N LEU A 257 -15.47 15.25 -12.41
CA LEU A 257 -16.01 16.50 -12.97
C LEU A 257 -16.71 16.31 -14.32
N LYS A 258 -16.20 15.39 -15.15
CA LYS A 258 -16.84 15.01 -16.43
C LYS A 258 -18.11 14.18 -16.23
N ILE A 259 -18.18 13.37 -15.17
CA ILE A 259 -19.41 12.66 -14.79
C ILE A 259 -20.47 13.65 -14.33
N GLU A 260 -20.12 14.56 -13.42
CA GLU A 260 -21.03 15.56 -12.86
C GLU A 260 -21.59 16.50 -13.92
N ASN A 261 -20.77 16.92 -14.90
CA ASN A 261 -21.22 17.76 -16.00
C ASN A 261 -21.91 17.00 -17.14
N GLY A 262 -22.03 15.67 -17.03
CA GLY A 262 -22.71 14.80 -18.00
C GLY A 262 -21.94 14.53 -19.30
N SER A 263 -20.65 14.91 -19.39
CA SER A 263 -19.80 14.62 -20.56
C SER A 263 -19.24 13.20 -20.59
N MET A 264 -19.31 12.48 -19.47
CA MET A 264 -18.91 11.07 -19.37
C MET A 264 -19.90 10.28 -18.49
N PRO A 265 -20.29 9.05 -18.84
CA PRO A 265 -21.05 8.20 -17.93
C PRO A 265 -20.17 7.71 -16.78
N GLY A 266 -20.74 7.62 -15.57
CA GLY A 266 -20.08 7.02 -14.42
C GLY A 266 -20.87 7.25 -13.14
N TYR A 267 -20.34 6.73 -12.04
CA TYR A 267 -20.89 6.92 -10.71
C TYR A 267 -20.22 8.14 -10.07
N PRO A 268 -20.99 9.21 -9.76
CA PRO A 268 -20.43 10.41 -9.16
C PRO A 268 -19.97 10.13 -7.72
N LEU A 269 -18.92 10.83 -7.31
CA LEU A 269 -18.30 10.74 -5.99
C LEU A 269 -18.12 12.14 -5.40
N ASN A 270 -18.26 12.26 -4.09
CA ASN A 270 -17.80 13.44 -3.36
C ASN A 270 -16.36 13.19 -2.97
N PHE A 271 -15.40 13.87 -3.59
CA PHE A 271 -13.99 13.71 -3.23
C PHE A 271 -13.75 14.35 -1.87
N ASN A 272 -13.16 13.60 -0.95
CA ASN A 272 -13.07 14.01 0.45
C ASN A 272 -11.62 14.08 0.93
N SER A 273 -10.85 13.00 0.88
CA SER A 273 -9.49 12.99 1.45
C SER A 273 -8.51 12.11 0.69
N LEU A 274 -7.29 12.63 0.53
CA LEU A 274 -6.09 11.89 0.15
C LEU A 274 -5.16 11.77 1.36
N GLY A 275 -4.92 10.55 1.81
CA GLY A 275 -3.92 10.22 2.82
C GLY A 275 -2.70 9.53 2.20
N ILE A 276 -1.50 9.94 2.59
CA ILE A 276 -0.26 9.28 2.16
C ILE A 276 0.56 8.95 3.40
N ILE A 277 0.90 7.68 3.56
CA ILE A 277 1.74 7.17 4.64
C ILE A 277 3.13 6.90 4.06
N ASN A 278 4.19 7.41 4.70
CA ASN A 278 5.58 7.11 4.36
C ASN A 278 5.83 7.18 2.84
N GLY A 279 5.40 8.27 2.19
CA GLY A 279 5.36 8.37 0.74
C GLY A 279 6.69 8.84 0.12
N ILE A 280 7.02 8.30 -1.06
CA ILE A 280 7.96 8.91 -2.01
C ILE A 280 7.12 9.74 -2.99
N ILE A 281 7.39 11.04 -3.13
CA ILE A 281 6.55 11.98 -3.88
C ILE A 281 7.39 12.77 -4.89
N ASP A 282 8.53 13.31 -4.47
CA ASP A 282 9.43 14.04 -5.36
C ASP A 282 10.89 13.85 -4.92
N GLU A 283 11.63 13.06 -5.69
CA GLU A 283 13.03 12.74 -5.41
C GLU A 283 13.98 13.93 -5.56
N SER A 284 13.59 15.00 -6.28
CA SER A 284 14.42 16.22 -6.30
C SER A 284 14.50 16.87 -4.92
N ILE A 285 13.54 16.56 -4.04
CA ILE A 285 13.46 17.05 -2.67
C ILE A 285 13.90 15.95 -1.70
N GLN A 286 13.40 14.72 -1.85
CA GLN A 286 13.63 13.66 -0.86
C GLN A 286 15.04 13.07 -0.89
N ALA A 287 15.73 13.06 -2.03
CA ALA A 287 17.02 12.39 -2.18
C ALA A 287 18.10 12.90 -1.22
N GLU A 288 18.09 14.21 -0.90
CA GLU A 288 19.10 14.78 0.02
C GLU A 288 18.95 14.27 1.47
N HIS A 289 17.78 13.76 1.83
CA HIS A 289 17.46 13.34 3.18
C HIS A 289 17.85 11.90 3.49
N TYR A 290 18.10 11.05 2.49
CA TYR A 290 18.64 9.70 2.70
C TYR A 290 19.94 9.70 3.52
N PRO A 291 21.00 10.44 3.13
CA PRO A 291 22.22 10.45 3.91
C PRO A 291 22.10 11.15 5.26
N GLU A 292 21.23 12.16 5.35
CA GLU A 292 21.01 12.88 6.61
C GLU A 292 20.30 11.99 7.63
N PHE A 293 19.21 11.32 7.24
CA PHE A 293 18.49 10.43 8.14
C PHE A 293 19.36 9.23 8.57
N ALA A 294 20.20 8.69 7.68
CA ALA A 294 21.08 7.58 8.00
C ALA A 294 22.03 7.84 9.20
N VAL A 295 22.40 9.11 9.46
CA VAL A 295 23.36 9.44 10.53
C VAL A 295 22.84 10.43 11.58
N ASN A 296 21.80 11.20 11.26
CA ASN A 296 21.22 12.25 12.09
C ASN A 296 19.75 11.99 12.47
N ASN A 297 19.24 10.77 12.30
CA ASN A 297 17.88 10.40 12.74
C ASN A 297 17.65 10.69 14.23
N THR A 298 16.38 10.72 14.59
CA THR A 298 15.86 11.02 15.93
C THR A 298 16.10 9.94 16.97
N TYR A 299 16.73 8.83 16.58
CA TYR A 299 17.19 7.78 17.47
C TYR A 299 18.69 7.91 17.82
N GLY A 300 19.42 8.85 17.21
CA GLY A 300 20.87 8.98 17.39
C GLY A 300 21.66 7.80 16.81
N ILE A 301 21.06 7.05 15.88
CA ILE A 301 21.69 5.93 15.22
C ILE A 301 22.60 6.46 14.12
N LYS A 302 23.88 6.11 14.17
CA LYS A 302 24.80 6.30 13.04
C LYS A 302 24.84 5.03 12.22
N ALA A 303 24.00 4.93 11.19
CA ALA A 303 23.82 3.72 10.40
C ALA A 303 25.11 3.32 9.67
N TYR A 304 25.82 4.28 9.07
CA TYR A 304 27.12 4.03 8.44
C TYR A 304 28.16 5.10 8.80
N ASN A 305 29.42 4.85 8.43
CA ASN A 305 30.55 5.73 8.78
C ASN A 305 30.59 7.02 7.94
N ASP A 306 31.48 7.95 8.32
CA ASP A 306 31.61 9.26 7.67
C ASP A 306 32.04 9.18 6.20
N THR A 307 32.72 8.10 5.79
CA THR A 307 33.11 7.89 4.39
C THR A 307 31.90 7.58 3.52
N VAL A 308 31.02 6.67 3.97
CA VAL A 308 29.78 6.32 3.27
C VAL A 308 28.83 7.53 3.21
N TYR A 309 28.69 8.23 4.34
CA TYR A 309 27.93 9.49 4.41
C TYR A 309 28.43 10.54 3.42
N SER A 310 29.75 10.80 3.39
CA SER A 310 30.35 11.78 2.48
C SER A 310 30.18 11.38 1.01
N TYR A 311 30.25 10.08 0.72
CA TYR A 311 30.01 9.54 -0.62
C TYR A 311 28.57 9.78 -1.07
N ALA A 312 27.57 9.37 -0.28
CA ALA A 312 26.16 9.55 -0.64
C ALA A 312 25.81 11.03 -0.86
N LYS A 313 26.31 11.92 -0.01
CA LYS A 313 26.16 13.38 -0.20
C LYS A 313 26.86 13.90 -1.46
N PHE A 314 28.06 13.41 -1.75
CA PHE A 314 28.78 13.77 -2.96
C PHE A 314 28.03 13.30 -4.21
N ALA A 315 27.58 12.04 -4.23
CA ALA A 315 26.79 11.46 -5.32
C ALA A 315 25.48 12.22 -5.56
N ASN A 316 24.86 12.73 -4.49
CA ASN A 316 23.64 13.53 -4.62
C ASN A 316 23.88 14.88 -5.34
N ASN A 317 24.99 15.55 -5.03
CA ASN A 317 25.23 16.95 -5.41
C ASN A 317 26.28 17.17 -6.51
N MET A 318 27.04 16.14 -6.90
CA MET A 318 28.10 16.28 -7.89
C MET A 318 27.52 16.59 -9.28
N TYR A 319 28.35 17.16 -10.15
CA TYR A 319 28.02 17.22 -11.57
C TYR A 319 27.77 15.81 -12.10
N ASN A 320 26.67 15.62 -12.83
CA ASN A 320 26.17 14.31 -13.25
C ASN A 320 25.76 13.37 -12.09
N GLY A 321 25.57 13.90 -10.89
CA GLY A 321 24.99 13.20 -9.73
C GLY A 321 23.46 13.19 -9.76
N CYS A 322 22.84 12.70 -8.69
CA CYS A 322 21.38 12.50 -8.61
C CYS A 322 20.58 13.75 -8.99
N LEU A 323 20.72 14.85 -8.24
CA LEU A 323 19.92 16.06 -8.49
C LEU A 323 20.14 16.63 -9.90
N TYR A 324 21.39 16.59 -10.39
CA TYR A 324 21.72 17.04 -11.74
C TYR A 324 21.03 16.19 -12.82
N GLN A 325 20.96 14.87 -12.65
CA GLN A 325 20.30 14.00 -13.61
C GLN A 325 18.78 14.10 -13.55
N ILE A 326 18.20 14.34 -12.37
CA ILE A 326 16.77 14.66 -12.25
C ILE A 326 16.45 15.94 -13.04
N ASP A 327 17.27 16.99 -12.91
CA ASP A 327 17.11 18.23 -13.68
C ASP A 327 17.20 17.97 -15.20
N LEU A 328 18.07 17.06 -15.64
CA LEU A 328 18.16 16.66 -17.05
C LEU A 328 16.91 15.94 -17.54
N CYS A 329 16.35 15.00 -16.76
CA CYS A 329 15.09 14.34 -17.12
C CYS A 329 13.96 15.36 -17.28
N ARG A 330 13.78 16.24 -16.27
CA ARG A 330 12.75 17.28 -16.29
C ARG A 330 12.90 18.19 -17.50
N ALA A 331 14.12 18.67 -17.78
CA ALA A 331 14.40 19.53 -18.93
C ALA A 331 14.20 18.81 -20.28
N ALA A 332 14.49 17.51 -20.35
CA ALA A 332 14.28 16.73 -21.56
C ALA A 332 12.78 16.60 -21.87
N ALA A 333 11.97 16.23 -20.87
CA ALA A 333 10.52 16.06 -21.00
C ALA A 333 9.78 17.34 -21.42
N GLU A 334 10.28 18.53 -21.09
CA GLU A 334 9.66 19.81 -21.47
C GLU A 334 9.88 20.24 -22.94
N GLY A 335 10.78 19.59 -23.67
CA GLY A 335 11.02 19.88 -25.09
C GLY A 335 11.68 21.25 -25.36
N ASN A 336 13.00 21.35 -25.15
CA ASN A 336 13.91 22.42 -25.61
C ASN A 336 13.39 23.87 -25.48
N THR A 337 12.60 24.14 -24.43
CA THR A 337 12.31 25.50 -23.98
C THR A 337 13.61 26.10 -23.46
N THR A 338 13.91 27.31 -23.91
CA THR A 338 15.22 27.91 -23.64
C THR A 338 15.28 28.29 -22.16
N TYR A 339 16.07 27.54 -21.38
CA TYR A 339 16.34 27.71 -19.94
C TYR A 339 15.23 27.21 -18.99
N TYR A 340 15.36 25.94 -18.58
CA TYR A 340 14.79 25.26 -17.41
C TYR A 340 13.56 25.91 -16.77
N HIS A 341 12.38 25.63 -17.34
CA HIS A 341 11.27 25.36 -16.44
C HIS A 341 11.46 23.90 -15.97
N ALA A 342 11.22 23.59 -14.70
CA ALA A 342 11.70 22.34 -14.07
C ALA A 342 10.55 21.44 -13.59
N ASP A 343 9.31 21.86 -13.87
CA ASP A 343 8.11 21.42 -13.16
C ASP A 343 6.91 21.30 -14.11
N ALA A 344 7.13 20.89 -15.37
CA ALA A 344 6.01 20.44 -16.19
C ALA A 344 5.50 19.08 -15.70
N LYS A 345 4.19 18.85 -15.89
CA LYS A 345 3.62 17.52 -15.73
C LYS A 345 4.25 16.59 -16.76
N ILE A 346 4.97 15.57 -16.29
CA ILE A 346 5.52 14.51 -17.13
C ILE A 346 4.51 13.38 -17.16
N THR A 347 4.10 12.95 -18.35
CA THR A 347 3.25 11.76 -18.53
C THR A 347 3.81 10.89 -19.64
N GLU A 348 3.63 9.57 -19.56
CA GLU A 348 4.17 8.62 -20.57
C GLU A 348 3.75 8.97 -22.00
N ALA A 349 2.53 9.47 -22.19
CA ALA A 349 2.00 9.86 -23.50
C ALA A 349 2.81 10.96 -24.19
N GLU A 350 3.63 11.68 -23.42
CA GLU A 350 4.40 12.84 -23.84
C GLU A 350 5.89 12.53 -24.00
N LEU A 351 6.35 11.36 -23.55
CA LEU A 351 7.77 10.98 -23.56
C LEU A 351 8.17 10.14 -24.78
N THR A 352 9.30 10.50 -25.37
CA THR A 352 10.04 9.68 -26.32
C THR A 352 10.86 8.62 -25.58
N PRO A 353 11.25 7.51 -26.25
CA PRO A 353 12.15 6.52 -25.66
C PRO A 353 13.49 7.10 -25.17
N GLY A 354 13.96 8.20 -25.78
CA GLY A 354 15.17 8.88 -25.33
C GLY A 354 14.99 9.63 -24.02
N GLU A 355 13.83 10.26 -23.80
CA GLU A 355 13.51 10.94 -22.54
C GLU A 355 13.30 9.94 -21.41
N MET A 356 12.56 8.84 -21.65
CA MET A 356 12.42 7.77 -20.66
C MET A 356 13.77 7.21 -20.21
N GLN A 357 14.71 7.02 -21.14
CA GLN A 357 16.06 6.57 -20.81
C GLN A 357 16.82 7.57 -19.93
N ILE A 358 16.71 8.88 -20.20
CA ILE A 358 17.33 9.92 -19.35
C ILE A 358 16.74 9.87 -17.94
N CYS A 359 15.43 9.68 -17.82
CA CYS A 359 14.75 9.60 -16.53
C CYS A 359 15.09 8.31 -15.77
N ASN A 360 15.20 7.17 -16.46
CA ASN A 360 15.69 5.92 -15.91
C ASN A 360 17.12 6.04 -15.37
N GLU A 361 18.03 6.66 -16.13
CA GLU A 361 19.42 6.90 -15.70
C GLU A 361 19.48 7.77 -14.43
N ALA A 362 18.63 8.79 -14.34
CA ALA A 362 18.51 9.62 -13.15
C ALA A 362 18.02 8.81 -11.94
N ALA A 363 16.98 7.98 -12.12
CA ALA A 363 16.47 7.11 -11.07
C ALA A 363 17.55 6.12 -10.58
N ASP A 364 18.26 5.45 -11.49
CA ASP A 364 19.36 4.54 -11.15
C ASP A 364 20.48 5.27 -10.39
N MET A 365 20.87 6.48 -10.82
CA MET A 365 21.89 7.27 -10.13
C MET A 365 21.49 7.57 -8.68
N CYS A 366 20.27 8.05 -8.46
CA CYS A 366 19.76 8.38 -7.12
C CYS A 366 19.68 7.13 -6.23
N ARG A 367 19.07 6.06 -6.74
CA ARG A 367 18.85 4.84 -5.96
C ARG A 367 20.14 4.10 -5.66
N ASP A 368 21.04 3.94 -6.63
CA ASP A 368 22.26 3.16 -6.44
C ASP A 368 23.30 3.90 -5.58
N ASN A 369 23.35 5.23 -5.68
CA ASN A 369 24.47 6.00 -5.13
C ASN A 369 24.12 6.90 -3.94
N VAL A 370 22.83 7.20 -3.72
CA VAL A 370 22.37 8.05 -2.60
C VAL A 370 21.61 7.23 -1.56
N GLU A 371 20.62 6.45 -1.99
CA GLU A 371 19.76 5.59 -1.15
C GLU A 371 20.48 4.27 -0.77
N SER A 372 20.88 3.48 -1.77
CA SER A 372 21.42 2.12 -1.56
C SER A 372 22.68 1.99 -0.71
N PRO A 373 23.56 3.00 -0.52
CA PRO A 373 24.63 2.90 0.47
C PRO A 373 24.13 2.47 1.86
N TYR A 374 22.90 2.80 2.23
CA TYR A 374 22.31 2.29 3.47
C TYR A 374 22.17 0.77 3.47
N TYR A 375 21.70 0.16 2.39
CA TYR A 375 21.44 -1.28 2.30
C TYR A 375 22.70 -2.12 2.51
N TYR A 376 23.83 -1.64 2.02
CA TYR A 376 25.09 -2.37 2.07
C TYR A 376 25.91 -2.10 3.32
N TYR A 377 25.79 -0.91 3.92
CA TYR A 377 26.71 -0.47 4.98
C TYR A 377 26.06 -0.26 6.35
N SER A 378 24.71 -0.24 6.44
CA SER A 378 24.03 0.03 7.71
C SER A 378 23.96 -1.18 8.65
N GLY A 379 23.78 -2.39 8.08
CA GLY A 379 23.38 -3.60 8.82
C GLY A 379 21.99 -3.51 9.47
N ARG A 380 21.16 -2.57 9.04
CA ARG A 380 19.86 -2.22 9.65
C ARG A 380 18.70 -2.36 8.68
N GLY A 381 17.50 -2.49 9.23
CA GLY A 381 16.25 -2.61 8.47
C GLY A 381 15.99 -1.38 7.63
N VAL A 382 15.56 -1.59 6.39
CA VAL A 382 15.21 -0.52 5.44
C VAL A 382 13.92 0.18 5.83
N TYR A 383 12.97 -0.60 6.34
CA TYR A 383 11.65 -0.13 6.77
C TYR A 383 11.61 0.25 8.26
N ASP A 384 12.65 -0.08 9.02
CA ASP A 384 12.82 0.34 10.41
C ASP A 384 14.29 0.32 10.83
N ILE A 385 14.86 1.51 10.98
CA ILE A 385 16.27 1.71 11.35
C ILE A 385 16.64 1.10 12.70
N ARG A 386 15.66 0.87 13.59
CA ARG A 386 15.91 0.32 14.93
C ARG A 386 16.30 -1.15 14.89
N HIS A 387 15.85 -1.86 13.86
CA HIS A 387 16.03 -3.30 13.70
C HIS A 387 17.24 -3.66 12.82
N THR A 388 17.68 -4.92 12.88
CA THR A 388 18.68 -5.46 11.93
C THR A 388 18.06 -5.64 10.54
N TYR A 389 18.89 -5.67 9.50
CA TYR A 389 18.43 -5.89 8.13
C TYR A 389 17.58 -7.18 7.96
N GLU A 390 17.96 -8.25 8.66
CA GLU A 390 17.27 -9.55 8.60
C GLU A 390 16.08 -9.67 9.58
N ASP A 391 15.70 -8.59 10.26
CA ASP A 391 14.55 -8.62 11.15
C ASP A 391 13.27 -8.56 10.31
N PRO A 392 12.40 -9.57 10.37
CA PRO A 392 11.20 -9.63 9.57
C PRO A 392 10.06 -8.88 10.27
N THR A 393 10.29 -7.69 10.81
CA THR A 393 9.23 -6.89 11.44
C THR A 393 8.76 -5.82 10.45
N PRO A 394 7.48 -5.79 10.06
CA PRO A 394 6.37 -6.68 10.48
C PRO A 394 6.47 -8.12 9.95
N PRO A 395 6.03 -9.15 10.72
CA PRO A 395 6.11 -10.54 10.28
C PRO A 395 5.14 -10.84 9.14
N SER A 396 5.67 -11.29 8.00
CA SER A 396 4.87 -11.58 6.81
C SER A 396 4.39 -13.03 6.71
N ASN A 397 3.35 -13.35 7.49
CA ASN A 397 2.72 -14.67 7.49
C ASN A 397 1.62 -14.83 6.43
N TYR A 398 1.06 -13.73 5.93
CA TYR A 398 -0.09 -13.76 5.04
C TYR A 398 0.16 -14.44 3.68
N PRO A 399 1.35 -14.41 3.05
CA PRO A 399 1.57 -15.13 1.79
C PRO A 399 1.42 -16.65 1.95
N GLY A 400 1.81 -17.17 3.12
CA GLY A 400 1.59 -18.58 3.48
C GLY A 400 0.11 -18.90 3.64
N TYR A 401 -0.63 -18.02 4.32
CA TYR A 401 -2.08 -18.14 4.49
C TYR A 401 -2.84 -18.12 3.16
N LEU A 402 -2.51 -17.18 2.26
CA LEU A 402 -3.12 -17.05 0.94
C LEU A 402 -2.84 -18.25 0.03
N ASN A 403 -1.81 -19.05 0.32
CA ASN A 403 -1.47 -20.28 -0.40
C ASN A 403 -2.08 -21.55 0.21
N LEU A 404 -2.88 -21.45 1.27
CA LEU A 404 -3.69 -22.57 1.76
C LEU A 404 -4.85 -22.85 0.81
N GLY A 405 -5.08 -24.12 0.46
CA GLY A 405 -6.12 -24.50 -0.52
C GLY A 405 -7.54 -24.10 -0.09
N GLU A 406 -7.84 -24.10 1.20
CA GLU A 406 -9.15 -23.67 1.73
C GLU A 406 -9.35 -22.15 1.63
N VAL A 407 -8.28 -21.38 1.78
CA VAL A 407 -8.27 -19.92 1.60
C VAL A 407 -8.48 -19.57 0.14
N GLN A 408 -7.77 -20.25 -0.77
CA GLN A 408 -7.93 -20.05 -2.21
C GLN A 408 -9.36 -20.35 -2.69
N ASP A 409 -9.96 -21.46 -2.23
CA ASP A 409 -11.34 -21.85 -2.57
C ASP A 409 -12.36 -20.84 -2.04
N ALA A 410 -12.12 -20.30 -0.82
CA ALA A 410 -12.97 -19.27 -0.21
C ALA A 410 -12.90 -17.94 -0.97
N LEU A 411 -11.69 -17.50 -1.33
CA LEU A 411 -11.45 -16.28 -2.11
C LEU A 411 -11.94 -16.38 -3.55
N GLY A 412 -12.04 -17.61 -4.07
CA GLY A 412 -12.34 -17.84 -5.48
C GLY A 412 -11.13 -17.53 -6.37
N VAL A 413 -9.95 -17.97 -5.98
CA VAL A 413 -8.74 -17.83 -6.80
C VAL A 413 -8.30 -19.21 -7.29
N THR A 414 -7.89 -19.28 -8.56
CA THR A 414 -7.42 -20.53 -9.19
C THR A 414 -5.90 -20.55 -9.37
N LEU A 415 -5.19 -19.62 -8.75
CA LEU A 415 -3.74 -19.45 -8.78
C LEU A 415 -3.16 -19.30 -7.37
N ASN A 416 -1.89 -19.66 -7.24
CA ASN A 416 -1.04 -19.42 -6.09
C ASN A 416 -0.74 -17.92 -5.97
N TYR A 417 -0.60 -17.46 -4.73
CA TYR A 417 -0.22 -16.08 -4.44
C TYR A 417 1.29 -15.90 -4.59
N SER A 418 1.71 -14.86 -5.30
CA SER A 418 3.12 -14.50 -5.52
C SER A 418 3.32 -12.98 -5.60
N GLY A 419 4.53 -12.53 -5.27
CA GLY A 419 5.03 -11.21 -5.65
C GLY A 419 5.36 -11.11 -7.15
N SER A 420 5.81 -9.92 -7.59
CA SER A 420 6.23 -9.68 -8.97
C SER A 420 7.20 -8.50 -9.11
N ASN A 421 8.50 -8.79 -9.13
CA ASN A 421 9.56 -7.85 -9.51
C ASN A 421 9.44 -7.31 -10.95
N GLY A 422 8.72 -7.99 -11.83
CA GLY A 422 8.56 -7.57 -13.23
C GLY A 422 7.90 -6.19 -13.38
N ILE A 423 6.94 -5.87 -12.51
CA ILE A 423 6.26 -4.56 -12.51
C ILE A 423 7.22 -3.49 -12.02
N TYR A 424 7.93 -3.76 -10.93
CA TYR A 424 8.95 -2.88 -10.39
C TYR A 424 9.96 -2.46 -11.48
N TYR A 425 10.54 -3.40 -12.22
CA TYR A 425 11.48 -3.05 -13.30
C TYR A 425 10.84 -2.32 -14.46
N ALA A 426 9.57 -2.62 -14.78
CA ALA A 426 8.87 -1.90 -15.84
C ALA A 426 8.76 -0.41 -15.51
N PHE A 427 8.36 -0.08 -14.28
CA PHE A 427 8.31 1.31 -13.78
C PHE A 427 9.71 1.94 -13.65
N GLN A 428 10.71 1.17 -13.22
CA GLN A 428 12.08 1.67 -13.17
C GLN A 428 12.57 2.06 -14.58
N ASN A 429 12.29 1.23 -15.60
CA ASN A 429 12.74 1.43 -16.98
C ASN A 429 12.11 2.65 -17.68
N THR A 430 10.95 3.13 -17.22
CA THR A 430 10.33 4.37 -17.71
C THR A 430 10.88 5.61 -16.99
N GLY A 431 11.54 5.43 -15.84
CA GLY A 431 12.01 6.51 -14.98
C GLY A 431 10.90 7.15 -14.12
N ASP A 432 9.75 6.50 -13.99
CA ASP A 432 8.56 6.99 -13.27
C ASP A 432 8.89 7.41 -11.82
N PHE A 433 9.88 6.76 -11.21
CA PHE A 433 10.40 7.07 -9.87
C PHE A 433 10.77 8.54 -9.67
N ILE A 434 11.32 9.22 -10.69
CA ILE A 434 11.81 10.60 -10.58
C ILE A 434 10.91 11.65 -11.25
N TYR A 435 9.71 11.27 -11.71
CA TYR A 435 8.81 12.24 -12.33
C TYR A 435 8.31 13.29 -11.31
N PRO A 436 8.22 14.58 -11.68
CA PRO A 436 7.84 15.67 -10.77
C PRO A 436 6.32 15.81 -10.57
N ASN A 437 5.50 15.16 -11.40
CA ASN A 437 4.08 15.47 -11.50
C ASN A 437 3.29 15.11 -10.24
N PHE A 438 3.78 14.21 -9.39
CA PHE A 438 3.06 13.81 -8.18
C PHE A 438 2.97 14.95 -7.17
N ARG A 439 4.05 15.74 -7.01
CA ARG A 439 4.00 16.99 -6.25
C ARG A 439 3.05 18.00 -6.88
N LEU A 440 3.09 18.19 -8.19
CA LEU A 440 2.22 19.15 -8.89
C LEU A 440 0.75 18.75 -8.80
N ASP A 441 0.46 17.44 -8.83
CA ASP A 441 -0.87 16.90 -8.60
C ASP A 441 -1.32 17.17 -7.15
N LEU A 442 -0.43 17.09 -6.14
CA LEU A 442 -0.76 17.51 -4.76
C LEU A 442 -1.06 19.01 -4.67
N GLU A 443 -0.25 19.87 -5.28
CA GLU A 443 -0.47 21.32 -5.30
C GLU A 443 -1.81 21.67 -5.98
N TYR A 444 -2.13 20.98 -7.08
CA TYR A 444 -3.44 21.07 -7.72
C TYR A 444 -4.57 20.65 -6.78
N LEU A 445 -4.45 19.51 -6.11
CA LEU A 445 -5.46 19.02 -5.17
C LEU A 445 -5.66 19.94 -3.97
N LEU A 446 -4.58 20.53 -3.44
CA LEU A 446 -4.64 21.53 -2.37
C LEU A 446 -5.36 22.83 -2.78
N SER A 447 -5.55 23.07 -4.08
CA SER A 447 -6.39 24.16 -4.60
C SER A 447 -7.87 23.78 -4.75
N GLN A 448 -8.23 22.51 -4.53
CA GLN A 448 -9.60 22.00 -4.53
C GLN A 448 -10.15 21.87 -3.11
N ASP A 449 -11.44 21.60 -2.97
CA ASP A 449 -12.09 21.37 -1.67
C ASP A 449 -11.88 19.92 -1.18
N VAL A 450 -10.61 19.51 -1.08
CA VAL A 450 -10.21 18.17 -0.64
C VAL A 450 -9.16 18.28 0.46
N ARG A 451 -9.15 17.29 1.35
CA ARG A 451 -8.16 17.19 2.41
C ARG A 451 -6.96 16.39 1.96
N VAL A 452 -5.76 16.87 2.23
CA VAL A 452 -4.50 16.14 2.00
C VAL A 452 -3.79 15.96 3.32
N SER A 453 -3.50 14.72 3.70
CA SER A 453 -2.84 14.41 4.96
C SER A 453 -1.65 13.48 4.74
N LEU A 454 -0.46 13.92 5.14
CA LEU A 454 0.79 13.17 5.07
C LEU A 454 1.15 12.65 6.47
N ALA A 455 1.43 11.36 6.61
CA ALA A 455 1.92 10.76 7.85
C ALA A 455 3.21 9.99 7.60
N TYR A 456 4.20 10.16 8.46
CA TYR A 456 5.50 9.51 8.33
C TYR A 456 5.94 8.89 9.65
N GLY A 457 6.16 7.58 9.66
CA GLY A 457 6.79 6.88 10.77
C GLY A 457 8.24 7.34 10.97
N ASP A 458 8.61 7.70 12.20
CA ASP A 458 9.87 8.36 12.46
C ASP A 458 11.11 7.45 12.49
N ALA A 459 10.93 6.13 12.37
CA ALA A 459 11.99 5.12 12.28
C ALA A 459 12.20 4.59 10.85
N ASP A 460 11.37 4.96 9.89
CA ASP A 460 11.50 4.53 8.50
C ASP A 460 12.70 5.21 7.82
N TYR A 461 13.53 4.44 7.13
CA TYR A 461 14.66 4.97 6.35
C TYR A 461 14.25 5.29 4.91
N ILE A 462 13.62 4.33 4.22
CA ILE A 462 13.41 4.42 2.77
C ILE A 462 12.43 5.53 2.39
N CYS A 463 11.46 5.82 3.26
CA CYS A 463 10.60 6.99 3.09
C CYS A 463 10.62 7.81 4.37
N ASN A 464 11.83 8.19 4.79
CA ASN A 464 12.05 8.87 6.05
C ASN A 464 11.27 10.17 6.19
N TRP A 465 10.90 10.47 7.43
CA TRP A 465 10.09 11.65 7.76
C TRP A 465 10.80 13.00 7.50
N PHE A 466 12.13 13.04 7.37
CA PHE A 466 12.84 14.26 6.98
C PHE A 466 12.47 14.66 5.55
N GLY A 467 12.50 13.69 4.63
CA GLY A 467 12.05 13.89 3.25
C GLY A 467 10.56 14.23 3.18
N GLY A 468 9.72 13.53 3.94
CA GLY A 468 8.28 13.82 4.01
C GLY A 468 7.97 15.24 4.52
N GLU A 469 8.69 15.69 5.55
CA GLU A 469 8.58 17.06 6.08
C GLU A 469 8.99 18.07 5.02
N ALA A 470 10.13 17.84 4.35
CA ALA A 470 10.63 18.71 3.30
C ALA A 470 9.64 18.84 2.14
N ILE A 471 9.02 17.74 1.70
CA ILE A 471 7.92 17.76 0.72
C ILE A 471 6.80 18.67 1.22
N SER A 472 6.31 18.47 2.45
CA SER A 472 5.20 19.27 2.98
C SER A 472 5.49 20.78 3.00
N LEU A 473 6.75 21.16 3.25
CA LEU A 473 7.18 22.57 3.30
C LEU A 473 7.45 23.15 1.90
N ALA A 474 7.73 22.31 0.91
CA ALA A 474 8.00 22.68 -0.47
C ALA A 474 6.75 22.86 -1.33
N MET A 475 5.57 22.40 -0.89
CA MET A 475 4.32 22.56 -1.64
C MET A 475 4.00 24.05 -1.88
N GLU A 476 3.76 24.41 -3.14
CA GLU A 476 3.33 25.74 -3.55
C GLU A 476 1.82 25.78 -3.89
N TYR A 477 1.02 26.36 -3.01
CA TYR A 477 -0.43 26.48 -3.10
C TYR A 477 -0.93 27.72 -2.33
N THR A 478 -2.24 27.94 -2.30
CA THR A 478 -2.83 29.19 -1.77
C THR A 478 -2.48 29.48 -0.30
N HIS A 479 -2.20 28.46 0.52
CA HIS A 479 -1.91 28.61 1.95
C HIS A 479 -0.49 28.14 2.35
N SER A 480 0.46 28.14 1.41
CA SER A 480 1.83 27.68 1.70
C SER A 480 2.49 28.47 2.82
N ASP A 481 2.31 29.79 2.87
CA ASP A 481 2.93 30.63 3.90
C ASP A 481 2.35 30.36 5.29
N GLU A 482 1.03 30.17 5.39
CA GLU A 482 0.36 29.85 6.64
C GLU A 482 0.72 28.44 7.14
N PHE A 483 0.81 27.45 6.25
CA PHE A 483 1.27 26.11 6.61
C PHE A 483 2.74 26.11 7.08
N ARG A 484 3.63 26.84 6.39
CA ARG A 484 5.02 27.01 6.81
C ARG A 484 5.15 27.78 8.13
N ALA A 485 4.20 28.66 8.45
CA ALA A 485 4.16 29.38 9.71
C ALA A 485 3.57 28.58 10.89
N ALA A 486 2.77 27.54 10.62
CA ALA A 486 2.18 26.69 11.66
C ALA A 486 3.25 25.97 12.50
N GLY A 487 2.96 25.73 13.78
CA GLY A 487 3.86 24.99 14.68
C GLY A 487 3.55 23.49 14.72
N TYR A 488 4.47 22.70 15.26
CA TYR A 488 4.24 21.30 15.61
C TYR A 488 3.48 21.18 16.93
N GLU A 489 2.31 20.57 16.87
CA GLU A 489 1.45 20.28 18.01
C GLU A 489 1.41 18.78 18.29
N ALA A 490 1.29 18.37 19.55
CA ALA A 490 1.27 16.96 19.92
C ALA A 490 0.04 16.25 19.32
N MET A 491 0.28 15.10 18.67
CA MET A 491 -0.77 14.19 18.21
C MET A 491 -1.15 13.24 19.35
N VAL A 492 -2.23 13.55 20.04
CA VAL A 492 -2.68 12.84 21.24
C VAL A 492 -3.92 12.00 20.94
N VAL A 493 -3.94 10.76 21.41
CA VAL A 493 -5.10 9.86 21.37
C VAL A 493 -5.29 9.27 22.77
N ASP A 494 -6.47 9.46 23.35
CA ASP A 494 -6.81 8.99 24.71
C ASP A 494 -5.79 9.38 25.80
N GLY A 495 -5.21 10.57 25.67
CA GLY A 495 -4.21 11.11 26.61
C GLY A 495 -2.78 10.62 26.39
N THR A 496 -2.54 9.77 25.39
CA THR A 496 -1.21 9.31 24.98
C THR A 496 -0.76 10.08 23.74
N GLU A 497 0.45 10.63 23.79
CA GLU A 497 1.09 11.28 22.64
C GLU A 497 1.74 10.22 21.74
N TYR A 498 1.36 10.21 20.47
CA TYR A 498 1.83 9.25 19.47
C TYR A 498 2.68 9.91 18.37
N GLY A 499 2.85 11.23 18.42
CA GLY A 499 3.51 11.97 17.37
C GLY A 499 3.32 13.46 17.53
N GLU A 500 3.68 14.19 16.49
CA GLU A 500 3.49 15.62 16.37
C GLU A 500 3.03 15.99 14.96
N VAL A 501 2.21 17.03 14.85
CA VAL A 501 1.58 17.44 13.60
C VAL A 501 1.73 18.93 13.35
N ARG A 502 2.05 19.26 12.11
CA ARG A 502 1.92 20.59 11.52
C ARG A 502 0.69 20.58 10.63
N GLN A 503 -0.27 21.46 10.88
CA GLN A 503 -1.50 21.54 10.10
C GLN A 503 -1.94 22.99 9.89
N TYR A 504 -2.39 23.27 8.68
CA TYR A 504 -3.16 24.47 8.36
C TYR A 504 -4.35 24.08 7.47
N GLY A 505 -5.56 24.31 7.96
CA GLY A 505 -6.80 23.91 7.29
C GLY A 505 -6.79 22.45 6.84
N ASN A 506 -6.95 22.25 5.53
CA ASN A 506 -7.07 20.94 4.89
C ASN A 506 -5.73 20.24 4.62
N PHE A 507 -4.58 20.86 4.94
CA PHE A 507 -3.26 20.24 4.76
C PHE A 507 -2.58 19.95 6.09
N SER A 508 -2.12 18.72 6.28
CA SER A 508 -1.39 18.29 7.47
C SER A 508 -0.20 17.41 7.15
N PHE A 509 0.89 17.60 7.90
CA PHE A 509 2.03 16.70 7.99
C PHE A 509 2.16 16.19 9.43
N ALA A 510 2.09 14.87 9.63
CA ALA A 510 2.24 14.22 10.92
C ALA A 510 3.50 13.34 10.93
N ARG A 511 4.33 13.54 11.96
CA ARG A 511 5.40 12.63 12.32
C ARG A 511 4.86 11.67 13.38
N VAL A 512 4.93 10.37 13.12
CA VAL A 512 4.42 9.33 14.03
C VAL A 512 5.58 8.66 14.75
N TYR A 513 5.56 8.70 16.09
CA TYR A 513 6.64 8.20 16.93
C TYR A 513 6.68 6.68 16.98
N GLU A 514 7.90 6.15 17.14
CA GLU A 514 8.16 4.73 17.32
C GLU A 514 7.61 3.84 16.19
N SER A 515 7.51 4.40 14.98
CA SER A 515 6.90 3.75 13.83
C SER A 515 7.89 3.62 12.68
N GLY A 516 8.00 2.41 12.13
CA GLY A 516 8.66 2.17 10.84
C GLY A 516 7.76 2.55 9.66
N HIS A 517 8.02 1.90 8.52
CA HIS A 517 7.37 2.16 7.24
C HIS A 517 5.85 1.95 7.30
N GLU A 518 5.43 0.78 7.79
CA GLU A 518 4.02 0.37 7.94
C GLU A 518 3.38 0.97 9.19
N VAL A 519 3.05 2.26 9.15
CA VAL A 519 2.54 3.00 10.33
C VAL A 519 1.40 2.31 11.07
N PRO A 520 0.37 1.75 10.39
CA PRO A 520 -0.72 1.09 11.09
C PRO A 520 -0.31 -0.19 11.82
N TYR A 521 0.77 -0.88 11.42
CA TYR A 521 1.32 -2.00 12.18
C TYR A 521 1.96 -1.54 13.49
N TYR A 522 2.82 -0.52 13.44
CA TYR A 522 3.58 -0.08 14.62
C TYR A 522 2.72 0.70 15.61
N GLN A 523 1.82 1.55 15.12
CA GLN A 523 1.00 2.43 15.93
C GLN A 523 -0.50 2.33 15.54
N PRO A 524 -1.13 1.15 15.70
CA PRO A 524 -2.49 0.90 15.20
C PRO A 524 -3.55 1.83 15.80
N VAL A 525 -3.40 2.19 17.08
CA VAL A 525 -4.30 3.14 17.78
C VAL A 525 -4.20 4.53 17.15
N ALA A 526 -2.98 5.02 16.95
CA ALA A 526 -2.72 6.32 16.36
C ALA A 526 -3.12 6.36 14.88
N ALA A 527 -2.83 5.31 14.12
CA ALA A 527 -3.15 5.21 12.71
C ALA A 527 -4.66 5.21 12.46
N LEU A 528 -5.45 4.46 13.23
CA LEU A 528 -6.91 4.50 13.14
C LEU A 528 -7.47 5.87 13.54
N ALA A 529 -6.91 6.51 14.58
CA ALA A 529 -7.33 7.86 14.98
C ALA A 529 -7.00 8.90 13.91
N TYR A 530 -5.80 8.86 13.33
CA TYR A 530 -5.35 9.69 12.22
C TYR A 530 -6.28 9.53 11.01
N PHE A 531 -6.54 8.29 10.59
CA PHE A 531 -7.46 7.97 9.51
C PHE A 531 -8.84 8.56 9.75
N ASN A 532 -9.44 8.28 10.92
CA ASN A 532 -10.75 8.78 11.31
C ASN A 532 -10.81 10.32 11.32
N ARG A 533 -9.80 10.98 11.91
CA ARG A 533 -9.71 12.46 11.95
C ARG A 533 -9.62 13.06 10.55
N THR A 534 -8.86 12.42 9.65
CA THR A 534 -8.77 12.83 8.25
C THR A 534 -10.13 12.71 7.56
N LEU A 535 -10.77 11.54 7.62
CA LEU A 535 -12.04 11.29 6.92
C LEU A 535 -13.14 12.25 7.34
N TYR A 536 -13.26 12.53 8.64
CA TYR A 536 -14.36 13.32 9.19
C TYR A 536 -13.98 14.78 9.45
N HIS A 537 -12.86 15.26 8.90
CA HIS A 537 -12.42 16.67 9.01
C HIS A 537 -12.32 17.16 10.45
N TYR A 538 -11.67 16.37 11.31
CA TYR A 538 -11.20 16.84 12.60
C TYR A 538 -9.74 17.29 12.50
N ASP A 539 -9.30 18.15 13.43
CA ASP A 539 -7.89 18.46 13.59
C ASP A 539 -7.11 17.16 13.88
N ILE A 540 -5.91 17.03 13.32
CA ILE A 540 -5.13 15.80 13.46
C ILE A 540 -4.55 15.68 14.87
N ALA A 541 -4.24 16.80 15.53
CA ALA A 541 -3.55 16.84 16.82
C ALA A 541 -4.39 16.16 17.91
N THR A 542 -5.63 16.62 18.10
CA THR A 542 -6.49 16.24 19.22
C THR A 542 -7.73 15.47 18.77
N GLY A 543 -8.24 15.76 17.58
CA GLY A 543 -9.52 15.22 17.10
C GLY A 543 -10.73 15.83 17.79
N GLU A 544 -10.58 16.99 18.44
CA GLU A 544 -11.63 17.66 19.23
C GLU A 544 -12.29 18.80 18.45
N GLU A 545 -11.58 19.39 17.48
CA GLU A 545 -12.03 20.53 16.69
C GLU A 545 -12.31 20.14 15.24
N LYS A 546 -13.39 20.70 14.66
CA LYS A 546 -13.64 20.55 13.23
C LYS A 546 -12.72 21.48 12.45
N VAL A 547 -12.19 20.99 11.34
CA VAL A 547 -11.32 21.77 10.47
C VAL A 547 -12.10 22.91 9.84
N THR A 548 -11.54 24.11 9.97
CA THR A 548 -11.98 25.34 9.31
C THR A 548 -10.89 25.82 8.36
N ALA A 549 -11.24 26.76 7.47
CA ALA A 549 -10.28 27.36 6.53
C ALA A 549 -9.08 28.06 7.19
N ASN A 550 -9.16 28.35 8.50
CA ASN A 550 -8.13 29.03 9.28
C ASN A 550 -7.66 28.23 10.51
N LEU A 551 -8.01 26.94 10.60
CA LEU A 551 -7.45 26.05 11.62
C LEU A 551 -5.94 26.01 11.45
N THR A 552 -5.18 26.16 12.54
CA THR A 552 -3.73 26.08 12.52
C THR A 552 -3.22 25.44 13.80
N THR A 553 -2.25 24.53 13.68
CA THR A 553 -1.57 23.95 14.84
C THR A 553 -0.62 24.95 15.48
N SER A 554 -0.45 24.80 16.78
CA SER A 554 0.41 25.65 17.60
C SER A 554 1.60 24.87 18.15
N GLY A 555 2.73 25.54 18.38
CA GLY A 555 3.91 24.91 18.97
C GLY A 555 5.23 25.35 18.34
N PRO A 556 6.32 24.62 18.59
CA PRO A 556 7.63 24.91 18.00
C PRO A 556 7.62 24.81 16.47
N ALA A 557 8.52 25.55 15.82
CA ALA A 557 8.64 25.49 14.36
C ALA A 557 9.18 24.14 13.85
N ASN A 558 9.91 23.40 14.68
CA ASN A 558 10.55 22.15 14.28
C ASN A 558 10.08 21.00 15.18
N ALA A 559 9.93 19.83 14.58
CA ALA A 559 9.79 18.57 15.29
C ALA A 559 11.10 18.22 16.03
N THR A 560 11.07 18.12 17.37
CA THR A 560 12.30 17.98 18.18
C THR A 560 12.34 16.73 19.06
N HIS A 561 11.28 15.93 19.07
CA HIS A 561 11.22 14.72 19.87
C HIS A 561 12.29 13.71 19.45
N THR A 562 12.99 13.12 20.42
CA THR A 562 13.96 12.04 20.20
C THR A 562 13.50 10.78 20.92
N ASN A 563 13.72 9.64 20.28
CA ASN A 563 13.33 8.34 20.81
C ASN A 563 14.56 7.53 21.23
N SER A 564 14.43 6.72 22.27
CA SER A 564 15.47 5.77 22.63
C SER A 564 15.44 4.55 21.72
N PHE A 565 16.58 3.90 21.50
CA PHE A 565 16.65 2.62 20.79
C PHE A 565 17.48 1.61 21.59
N VAL A 566 17.28 0.33 21.30
CA VAL A 566 18.13 -0.75 21.82
C VAL A 566 19.31 -0.96 20.86
N PRO A 567 20.57 -0.80 21.32
CA PRO A 567 21.72 -1.06 20.46
C PRO A 567 21.76 -2.50 19.98
N ILE A 568 21.97 -2.70 18.68
CA ILE A 568 22.21 -4.03 18.10
C ILE A 568 23.54 -4.54 18.64
N THR A 569 23.55 -5.73 19.26
CA THR A 569 24.78 -6.36 19.73
C THR A 569 25.64 -6.76 18.52
N SER A 570 26.69 -5.97 18.27
CA SER A 570 27.63 -6.19 17.17
C SER A 570 28.35 -7.54 17.33
N SER A 571 27.97 -8.52 16.50
CA SER A 571 28.85 -9.67 16.20
C SER A 571 28.69 -10.22 14.78
N TYR A 572 27.95 -9.57 13.88
CA TYR A 572 27.80 -10.02 12.51
C TYR A 572 28.03 -8.85 11.55
N ILE A 573 29.23 -8.78 10.99
CA ILE A 573 29.42 -8.14 9.68
C ILE A 573 28.94 -9.20 8.70
N GLN A 574 27.74 -9.04 8.17
CA GLN A 574 27.20 -9.97 7.19
C GLN A 574 28.08 -9.93 5.94
N ALA A 575 28.34 -11.10 5.34
CA ALA A 575 28.83 -11.15 3.97
C ALA A 575 27.76 -10.50 3.09
N PHE A 576 28.18 -9.59 2.21
CA PHE A 576 27.34 -8.76 1.34
C PHE A 576 25.98 -9.42 1.03
N PRO A 577 24.85 -8.85 1.47
CA PRO A 577 23.55 -9.33 1.03
C PRO A 577 23.53 -9.28 -0.51
N SER A 578 22.90 -10.30 -1.13
CA SER A 578 22.54 -10.19 -2.54
C SER A 578 21.78 -8.90 -2.74
N PRO A 579 22.09 -8.13 -3.78
CA PRO A 579 21.56 -6.78 -3.90
C PRO A 579 20.03 -6.86 -3.98
N ILE A 580 19.35 -6.00 -3.22
CA ILE A 580 17.88 -5.86 -3.24
C ILE A 580 17.40 -5.55 -4.66
N TYR A 581 18.28 -4.90 -5.43
CA TYR A 581 18.18 -4.73 -6.86
C TYR A 581 19.11 -5.74 -7.53
N PRO A 582 18.64 -6.72 -8.33
CA PRO A 582 19.52 -7.63 -9.03
C PRO A 582 20.45 -6.78 -9.91
N ALA A 583 21.73 -6.78 -9.54
CA ALA A 583 22.76 -6.18 -10.33
C ALA A 583 22.62 -6.73 -11.75
N THR A 584 22.44 -5.85 -12.73
CA THR A 584 22.50 -6.19 -14.13
C THR A 584 23.91 -6.73 -14.40
N THR A 585 24.08 -8.04 -14.30
CA THR A 585 25.26 -8.67 -14.88
C THR A 585 25.12 -8.54 -16.39
N SER A 586 25.68 -7.48 -16.94
CA SER A 586 26.04 -7.46 -18.35
C SER A 586 26.98 -8.66 -18.58
N VAL A 587 26.47 -9.64 -19.31
CA VAL A 587 27.32 -10.64 -19.94
C VAL A 587 27.41 -10.21 -21.39
N TYR A 588 28.65 -9.89 -21.79
CA TYR A 588 29.09 -9.58 -23.14
C TYR A 588 28.42 -10.39 -24.26
#